data_AF-A0A0D2GWH2-F1
#
_entry.id   AF-A0A0D2GWH2-F1
#
_cell.length_a   1.000
_cell.length_b   1.000
_cell.length_c   1.000
_cell.angle_alpha   90.00
_cell.angle_beta   90.00
_cell.angle_gamma   90.00
#
_symmetry.space_group_name_H-M   'P 1'
#
loop_
_entity.id
_entity.type
_entity.pdbx_description
1 polymer ?
#
loop_
_entity_poly.entity_id
_entity_poly.type
_entity_poly.pdbx_seq_one_letter_code
_entity_poly.pdbx_strand_id
1 'polypeptide(L)'
;MEANYVYLDGTTVREQIIGIGGTGIVVLRRGYAYKIPLISKIIKIDGVPFDSGKLLPSREGDYDERATAVKAFEHEKAIYRRLGDHPGIIRCYNLQSPDPSIQMPLMEGDLRHYLDQTTRPGKETLLSWMTQLAHAMSHIHSRHVIIADFRLDNVVFDEKMRIKLVDFSECSLMPLDWDLDDCDENGFSTWTDIGQFGAVMFDMITGQCCAFDIYQDWEQVGDPTTWPRRDSLPSTSGVWLGSIIEKCWTKQFPSARNLAEELDRENDMLLSK
;
A
#
# COMPACT_ATOMS: atom_id res chain seq x y z
N MET A 1 29.57 1.92 13.18
CA MET A 1 28.68 3.04 12.79
C MET A 1 27.26 2.50 12.83
N GLU A 2 26.45 2.89 13.82
CA GLU A 2 25.03 2.47 13.90
C GLU A 2 24.14 3.65 13.50
N ALA A 3 23.40 3.47 12.42
CA ALA A 3 22.34 4.39 12.05
C ALA A 3 21.18 4.21 13.04
N ASN A 4 20.65 5.32 13.53
CA ASN A 4 19.52 5.34 14.46
C ASN A 4 18.33 5.99 13.78
N TYR A 5 17.13 5.48 14.03
CA TYR A 5 15.91 6.16 13.66
C TYR A 5 15.65 7.33 14.61
N VAL A 6 15.24 8.48 14.06
CA VAL A 6 15.00 9.70 14.84
C VAL A 6 13.64 10.32 14.50
N TYR A 7 13.05 10.99 15.49
CA TYR A 7 11.89 11.87 15.30
C TYR A 7 12.30 13.17 14.59
N LEU A 8 11.31 13.96 14.17
CA LEU A 8 11.54 15.23 13.49
C LEU A 8 12.27 16.29 14.33
N ASP A 9 12.28 16.13 15.66
CA ASP A 9 13.04 16.98 16.58
C ASP A 9 14.49 16.48 16.79
N GLY A 10 14.88 15.38 16.14
CA GLY A 10 16.19 14.74 16.23
C GLY A 10 16.33 13.74 17.38
N THR A 11 15.29 13.56 18.21
CA THR A 11 15.35 12.58 19.30
C THR A 11 15.30 11.15 18.77
N THR A 12 16.10 10.26 19.35
CA THR A 12 16.15 8.85 18.94
C THR A 12 14.84 8.14 19.25
N VAL A 13 14.34 7.38 18.26
CA VAL A 13 13.20 6.47 18.45
C VAL A 13 13.64 5.35 19.39
N ARG A 14 12.90 5.20 20.50
CA ARG A 14 13.17 4.16 21.52
C ARG A 14 12.04 3.17 21.67
N GLU A 15 10.90 3.44 21.05
CA GLU A 15 9.79 2.51 20.98
C GLU A 15 10.17 1.26 20.18
N GLN A 16 9.43 0.18 20.43
CA GLN A 16 9.51 -1.02 19.61
C GLN A 16 9.04 -0.68 18.19
N ILE A 17 9.95 -0.86 17.23
CA ILE A 17 9.64 -0.78 15.80
C ILE A 17 9.01 -2.11 15.39
N ILE A 18 7.82 -2.05 14.81
CA ILE A 18 7.04 -3.21 14.36
C ILE A 18 6.88 -3.28 12.84
N GLY A 19 7.31 -2.24 12.12
CA GLY A 19 7.30 -2.20 10.66
C GLY A 19 8.21 -1.10 10.13
N ILE A 20 8.79 -1.32 8.96
CA ILE A 20 9.65 -0.36 8.25
C ILE A 20 9.20 -0.36 6.79
N GLY A 21 8.66 0.76 6.34
CA GLY A 21 8.27 1.00 4.94
C GLY A 21 9.22 2.00 4.25
N GLY A 22 8.89 2.37 3.02
CA GLY A 22 9.71 3.32 2.24
C GLY A 22 9.66 4.76 2.77
N THR A 23 8.50 5.20 3.26
CA THR A 23 8.26 6.58 3.70
C THR A 23 8.18 6.74 5.23
N GLY A 24 7.98 5.64 5.96
CA GLY A 24 7.74 5.65 7.39
C GLY A 24 8.21 4.40 8.11
N ILE A 25 8.36 4.52 9.43
CA ILE A 25 8.46 3.39 10.35
C ILE A 25 7.19 3.31 11.20
N VAL A 26 6.82 2.10 11.60
CA VAL A 26 5.69 1.85 12.48
C VAL A 26 6.21 1.49 13.86
N VAL A 27 5.84 2.28 14.86
CA VAL A 27 6.22 2.07 16.27
C VAL A 27 5.03 1.69 17.12
N LEU A 28 5.25 0.81 18.10
CA LEU A 28 4.26 0.46 19.10
C LEU A 28 4.25 1.50 20.23
N ARG A 29 3.11 2.17 20.42
CA ARG A 29 2.92 3.16 21.49
C ARG A 29 1.57 2.98 22.15
N ARG A 30 1.58 2.62 23.44
CA ARG A 30 0.38 2.45 24.28
C ARG A 30 -0.69 1.54 23.65
N GLY A 31 -0.27 0.43 23.02
CA GLY A 31 -1.18 -0.53 22.38
C GLY A 31 -1.68 -0.15 20.98
N TYR A 32 -1.18 0.95 20.41
CA TYR A 32 -1.49 1.37 19.04
C TYR A 32 -0.25 1.33 18.16
N ALA A 33 -0.46 1.13 16.87
CA ALA A 33 0.55 1.32 15.85
C ALA A 33 0.59 2.80 15.45
N TYR A 34 1.77 3.40 15.44
CA TYR A 34 1.99 4.75 14.94
C TYR A 34 2.95 4.70 13.77
N LYS A 35 2.47 5.01 12.57
CA LYS A 35 3.36 5.34 11.44
C LYS A 35 3.95 6.72 11.69
N ILE A 36 5.27 6.84 11.64
CA ILE A 36 6.04 8.08 11.78
C ILE A 36 7.07 8.17 10.65
N PRO A 37 7.63 9.35 10.34
CA PRO A 37 8.54 9.50 9.21
C PRO A 37 9.79 8.63 9.36
N LEU A 38 10.22 8.04 8.24
CA LEU A 38 11.47 7.29 8.17
C LEU A 38 12.63 8.28 8.09
N ILE A 39 13.33 8.47 9.21
CA ILE A 39 14.52 9.32 9.27
C ILE A 39 15.64 8.54 9.95
N SER A 40 16.68 8.25 9.18
CA SER A 40 17.85 7.49 9.64
C SER A 40 19.07 8.40 9.70
N LYS A 41 19.69 8.52 10.88
CA LYS A 41 20.87 9.37 11.10
C LYS A 41 21.96 8.61 11.86
N ILE A 42 23.22 8.84 11.46
CA ILE A 42 24.38 8.41 12.24
C ILE A 42 24.63 9.48 13.30
N ILE A 43 24.06 9.29 14.48
CA ILE A 43 24.19 10.24 15.60
C ILE A 43 25.42 9.95 16.48
N LYS A 44 25.99 8.75 16.37
CA LYS A 44 27.19 8.34 17.11
C LYS A 44 28.15 7.55 16.23
N ILE A 45 29.45 7.80 16.42
CA ILE A 45 30.55 7.00 15.89
C ILE A 45 31.36 6.52 17.09
N ASP A 46 31.46 5.20 17.26
CA ASP A 46 32.19 4.55 18.35
C ASP A 46 31.82 5.07 19.76
N GLY A 47 30.52 5.29 19.98
CA GLY A 47 29.97 5.81 21.23
C GLY A 47 30.08 7.33 21.41
N VAL A 48 30.83 8.00 20.54
CA VAL A 48 31.01 9.46 20.56
C VAL A 48 29.89 10.12 19.74
N PRO A 49 29.20 11.15 20.29
CA PRO A 49 28.24 11.94 19.50
C PRO A 49 28.90 12.53 18.26
N PHE A 50 28.32 12.29 17.08
CA PHE A 50 28.82 12.75 15.79
C PHE A 50 27.91 13.83 15.18
N ASP A 51 26.61 13.55 15.15
CA ASP A 51 25.58 14.47 14.67
C ASP A 51 24.54 14.69 15.77
N SER A 52 24.01 15.91 15.84
CA SER A 52 22.89 16.26 16.72
C SER A 52 21.56 15.63 16.32
N GLY A 53 21.45 15.06 15.11
CA GLY A 53 20.20 14.54 14.55
C GLY A 53 19.25 15.63 14.05
N LYS A 54 19.65 16.91 14.09
CA LYS A 54 18.80 18.03 13.64
C LYS A 54 18.58 17.97 12.14
N LEU A 55 17.33 18.10 11.73
CA LEU A 55 16.89 18.04 10.33
C LEU A 55 16.72 19.42 9.69
N LEU A 56 17.54 20.39 10.12
CA LEU A 56 17.48 21.73 9.53
C LEU A 56 18.39 21.78 8.30
N PRO A 57 17.91 22.36 7.18
CA PRO A 57 18.77 22.60 6.02
C PRO A 57 19.98 23.44 6.45
N SER A 58 21.16 23.11 5.92
CA SER A 58 22.41 23.79 6.29
C SER A 58 22.45 25.21 5.76
N ARG A 59 21.80 25.46 4.63
CA ARG A 59 21.64 26.75 3.98
C ARG A 59 20.22 26.92 3.45
N GLU A 60 19.82 28.18 3.29
CA GLU A 60 18.56 28.51 2.63
C GLU A 60 18.58 28.00 1.18
N GLY A 61 17.58 27.20 0.81
CA GLY A 61 17.51 26.51 -0.48
C GLY A 61 18.02 25.06 -0.48
N ASP A 62 18.68 24.59 0.59
CA ASP A 62 19.02 23.18 0.72
C ASP A 62 17.76 22.32 0.93
N TYR A 63 17.86 21.04 0.57
CA TYR A 63 16.79 20.07 0.77
C TYR A 63 16.39 19.98 2.26
N ASP A 64 15.12 20.23 2.53
CA ASP A 64 14.55 20.13 3.87
C ASP A 64 13.86 18.76 4.05
N GLU A 65 14.60 17.81 4.61
CA GLU A 65 14.12 16.47 4.96
C GLU A 65 12.87 16.53 5.84
N ARG A 66 12.82 17.48 6.80
CA ARG A 66 11.70 17.63 7.72
C ARG A 66 10.45 18.13 6.99
N ALA A 67 10.58 19.18 6.18
CA ALA A 67 9.44 19.71 5.42
C ALA A 67 8.88 18.66 4.45
N THR A 68 9.76 17.86 3.83
CA THR A 68 9.38 16.79 2.91
C THR A 68 8.62 15.68 3.65
N ALA A 69 9.14 15.22 4.79
CA ALA A 69 8.47 14.24 5.64
C ALA A 69 7.09 14.72 6.12
N VAL A 70 6.98 15.99 6.54
CA VAL A 70 5.69 16.59 6.95
C VAL A 70 4.70 16.61 5.79
N LYS A 71 5.15 17.03 4.59
CA LYS A 71 4.30 17.06 3.40
C LYS A 71 3.79 15.68 3.01
N ALA A 72 4.65 14.66 3.05
CA ALA A 72 4.26 13.27 2.76
C ALA A 72 3.18 12.75 3.71
N PHE A 73 3.31 13.03 5.01
CA PHE A 73 2.30 12.62 6.00
C PHE A 73 1.00 13.40 5.89
N GLU A 74 1.05 14.70 5.55
CA GLU A 74 -0.19 15.45 5.29
C GLU A 74 -0.90 14.99 4.02
N HIS A 75 -0.16 14.56 2.99
CA HIS A 75 -0.71 13.93 1.79
C HIS A 75 -1.43 12.61 2.14
N GLU A 76 -0.74 11.70 2.83
CA GLU A 76 -1.32 10.41 3.23
C GLU A 76 -2.55 10.61 4.14
N LYS A 77 -2.51 11.55 5.09
CA LYS A 77 -3.70 11.91 5.89
C LYS A 77 -4.83 12.47 5.04
N ALA A 78 -4.54 13.29 4.03
CA ALA A 78 -5.56 13.85 3.14
C ALA A 78 -6.29 12.74 2.37
N ILE A 79 -5.58 11.70 1.95
CA ILE A 79 -6.16 10.50 1.34
C ILE A 79 -7.10 9.80 2.32
N TYR A 80 -6.64 9.47 3.53
CA TYR A 80 -7.50 8.85 4.54
C TYR A 80 -8.76 9.70 4.84
N ARG A 81 -8.63 11.02 4.94
CA ARG A 81 -9.76 11.95 5.12
C ARG A 81 -10.74 11.88 3.93
N ARG A 82 -10.23 11.82 2.69
CA ARG A 82 -11.04 11.69 1.47
C ARG A 82 -11.80 10.37 1.44
N LEU A 83 -11.15 9.27 1.81
CA LEU A 83 -11.71 7.92 1.80
C LEU A 83 -12.80 7.75 2.87
N GLY A 84 -12.58 8.28 4.07
CA GLY A 84 -13.46 8.07 5.21
C GLY A 84 -13.44 6.62 5.72
N ASP A 85 -14.42 6.27 6.56
CA ASP A 85 -14.50 4.93 7.13
C ASP A 85 -14.97 3.90 6.08
N HIS A 86 -14.23 2.80 5.93
CA HIS A 86 -14.59 1.66 5.08
C HIS A 86 -14.10 0.34 5.73
N PRO A 87 -14.87 -0.77 5.69
CA PRO A 87 -14.50 -2.02 6.36
C PRO A 87 -13.18 -2.62 5.88
N GLY A 88 -12.86 -2.51 4.59
CA GLY A 88 -11.60 -2.98 4.00
C GLY A 88 -10.42 -2.01 4.11
N ILE A 89 -10.56 -0.88 4.81
CA ILE A 89 -9.48 0.12 4.99
C ILE A 89 -9.17 0.27 6.48
N ILE A 90 -7.90 0.51 6.81
CA ILE A 90 -7.48 0.77 8.20
C ILE A 90 -8.06 2.08 8.71
N ARG A 91 -8.52 2.07 9.96
CA ARG A 91 -9.02 3.28 10.62
C ARG A 91 -7.84 4.06 11.18
N CYS A 92 -7.78 5.36 10.88
CA CYS A 92 -6.79 6.29 11.42
C CYS A 92 -7.43 7.28 12.39
N TYR A 93 -6.84 7.47 13.56
CA TYR A 93 -7.47 8.21 14.66
C TYR A 93 -7.08 9.70 14.75
N ASN A 94 -5.85 10.04 14.37
CA ASN A 94 -5.26 11.37 14.57
C ASN A 94 -5.16 12.19 13.29
N LEU A 95 -6.04 11.93 12.30
CA LEU A 95 -5.97 12.58 11.00
C LEU A 95 -6.09 14.11 11.04
N GLN A 96 -6.64 14.71 12.09
CA GLN A 96 -6.73 16.18 12.24
C GLN A 96 -5.54 16.79 12.98
N SER A 97 -4.65 15.97 13.53
CA SER A 97 -3.46 16.43 14.23
C SER A 97 -2.44 17.00 13.23
N PRO A 98 -1.76 18.11 13.54
CA PRO A 98 -0.61 18.58 12.75
C PRO A 98 0.65 17.73 12.96
N ASP A 99 0.66 16.87 13.99
CA ASP A 99 1.76 15.94 14.21
C ASP A 99 1.86 14.97 13.03
N PRO A 100 3.00 14.88 12.33
CA PRO A 100 3.17 14.03 11.15
C PRO A 100 3.34 12.58 11.59
N SER A 101 2.26 12.02 12.14
CA SER A 101 2.13 10.63 12.51
C SER A 101 0.73 10.16 12.14
N ILE A 102 0.57 8.86 11.94
CA ILE A 102 -0.72 8.22 11.69
C ILE A 102 -0.93 7.12 12.73
N GLN A 103 -1.90 7.34 13.62
CA GLN A 103 -2.28 6.40 14.66
C GLN A 103 -3.32 5.42 14.12
N MET A 104 -3.03 4.12 14.24
CA MET A 104 -3.84 3.00 13.76
C MET A 104 -4.02 1.96 14.88
N PRO A 105 -5.06 1.09 14.81
CA PRO A 105 -5.11 -0.08 15.68
C PRO A 105 -3.89 -0.98 15.42
N LEU A 106 -3.42 -1.66 16.46
CA LEU A 106 -2.43 -2.72 16.29
C LEU A 106 -3.09 -3.90 15.58
N MET A 107 -2.40 -4.44 14.58
CA MET A 107 -2.82 -5.60 13.78
C MET A 107 -1.84 -6.76 14.05
N GLU A 108 -2.23 -7.99 13.70
CA GLU A 108 -1.42 -9.19 13.96
C GLU A 108 -0.21 -9.30 13.00
N GLY A 109 -0.34 -8.74 11.80
CA GLY A 109 0.72 -8.70 10.79
C GLY A 109 0.19 -8.33 9.41
N ASP A 110 1.05 -8.42 8.40
CA ASP A 110 0.70 -8.28 6.99
C ASP A 110 0.48 -9.65 6.31
N LEU A 111 -0.29 -9.64 5.22
CA LEU A 111 -0.64 -10.86 4.49
C LEU A 111 0.54 -11.44 3.72
N ARG A 112 1.54 -10.63 3.33
CA ARG A 112 2.75 -11.14 2.66
C ARG A 112 3.46 -12.12 3.59
N HIS A 113 3.78 -11.69 4.80
CA HIS A 113 4.44 -12.50 5.81
C HIS A 113 3.59 -13.71 6.22
N TYR A 114 2.29 -13.50 6.41
CA TYR A 114 1.38 -14.59 6.76
C TYR A 114 1.36 -15.70 5.70
N LEU A 115 1.21 -15.35 4.42
CA LEU A 115 1.15 -16.33 3.33
C LEU A 115 2.50 -17.00 3.03
N ASP A 116 3.61 -16.35 3.35
CA ASP A 116 4.96 -16.92 3.18
C ASP A 116 5.30 -17.93 4.31
N GLN A 117 4.74 -17.77 5.50
CA GLN A 117 5.10 -18.59 6.67
C GLN A 117 4.08 -19.65 7.05
N THR A 118 2.87 -19.59 6.51
CA THR A 118 1.78 -20.49 6.88
C THR A 118 1.28 -21.29 5.69
N THR A 119 0.59 -22.39 5.97
CA THR A 119 -0.16 -23.09 4.94
C THR A 119 -1.24 -22.16 4.39
N ARG A 120 -1.27 -21.98 3.07
CA ARG A 120 -2.25 -21.11 2.42
C ARG A 120 -3.68 -21.47 2.84
N PRO A 121 -4.52 -20.47 3.14
CA PRO A 121 -5.91 -20.70 3.51
C PRO A 121 -6.70 -21.44 2.41
N GLY A 122 -7.83 -21.99 2.81
CA GLY A 122 -8.77 -22.59 1.86
C GLY A 122 -9.35 -21.56 0.88
N LYS A 123 -9.91 -22.06 -0.23
CA LYS A 123 -10.52 -21.24 -1.27
C LYS A 123 -11.56 -20.25 -0.74
N GLU A 124 -12.36 -20.65 0.25
CA GLU A 124 -13.37 -19.77 0.85
C GLU A 124 -12.75 -18.51 1.48
N THR A 125 -11.70 -18.67 2.29
CA THR A 125 -10.98 -17.55 2.91
C THR A 125 -10.30 -16.67 1.85
N LEU A 126 -9.59 -17.28 0.90
CA LEU A 126 -8.93 -16.53 -0.17
C LEU A 126 -9.93 -15.74 -1.01
N LEU A 127 -11.06 -16.34 -1.38
CA LEU A 127 -12.10 -15.67 -2.15
C LEU A 127 -12.72 -14.52 -1.36
N SER A 128 -13.02 -14.73 -0.08
CA SER A 128 -13.52 -13.69 0.81
C SER A 128 -12.56 -12.51 0.92
N TRP A 129 -11.26 -12.78 1.05
CA TRP A 129 -10.22 -11.74 1.08
C TRP A 129 -10.13 -10.98 -0.24
N MET A 130 -10.02 -11.67 -1.37
CA MET A 130 -9.97 -11.02 -2.69
C MET A 130 -11.22 -10.18 -2.95
N THR A 131 -12.40 -10.69 -2.58
CA THR A 131 -13.66 -9.95 -2.72
C THR A 131 -13.67 -8.68 -1.88
N GLN A 132 -13.30 -8.75 -0.60
CA GLN A 132 -13.20 -7.58 0.28
C GLN A 132 -12.21 -6.53 -0.23
N LEU A 133 -11.07 -6.95 -0.77
CA LEU A 133 -10.07 -6.07 -1.36
C LEU A 133 -10.58 -5.39 -2.63
N ALA A 134 -11.31 -6.12 -3.49
CA ALA A 134 -11.92 -5.54 -4.69
C ALA A 134 -12.98 -4.48 -4.34
N HIS A 135 -13.80 -4.72 -3.30
CA HIS A 135 -14.75 -3.72 -2.79
C HIS A 135 -14.03 -2.49 -2.22
N ALA A 136 -12.94 -2.69 -1.46
CA ALA A 136 -12.12 -1.59 -0.96
C ALA A 136 -11.51 -0.76 -2.11
N MET A 137 -10.96 -1.41 -3.13
CA MET A 137 -10.44 -0.74 -4.33
C MET A 137 -11.53 0.04 -5.06
N SER A 138 -12.73 -0.54 -5.23
CA SER A 138 -13.87 0.15 -5.83
C SER A 138 -14.26 1.40 -5.04
N HIS A 139 -14.24 1.33 -3.70
CA HIS A 139 -14.49 2.50 -2.86
C HIS A 139 -13.40 3.57 -3.06
N ILE A 140 -12.14 3.17 -3.06
CA ILE A 140 -10.99 4.08 -3.26
C ILE A 140 -11.10 4.81 -4.62
N HIS A 141 -11.33 4.07 -5.70
CA HIS A 141 -11.50 4.65 -7.04
C HIS A 141 -12.69 5.62 -7.11
N SER A 142 -13.82 5.28 -6.48
CA SER A 142 -14.99 6.17 -6.43
C SER A 142 -14.73 7.51 -5.72
N ARG A 143 -13.66 7.58 -4.93
CA ARG A 143 -13.22 8.77 -4.21
C ARG A 143 -12.11 9.55 -4.93
N HIS A 144 -11.83 9.19 -6.19
CA HIS A 144 -10.80 9.79 -7.03
C HIS A 144 -9.42 9.67 -6.39
N VAL A 145 -9.08 8.45 -5.99
CA VAL A 145 -7.77 8.07 -5.47
C VAL A 145 -7.27 6.88 -6.28
N ILE A 146 -6.02 6.95 -6.74
CA ILE A 146 -5.29 5.85 -7.36
C ILE A 146 -4.37 5.24 -6.31
N ILE A 147 -4.31 3.91 -6.21
CA ILE A 147 -3.57 3.20 -5.16
C ILE A 147 -2.07 3.17 -5.47
N ALA A 148 -1.70 2.87 -6.73
CA ALA A 148 -0.33 2.82 -7.26
C ALA A 148 0.63 1.79 -6.62
N ASP A 149 0.38 1.32 -5.39
CA ASP A 149 1.18 0.30 -4.70
C ASP A 149 0.29 -0.80 -4.08
N PHE A 150 -0.54 -1.46 -4.91
CA PHE A 150 -1.39 -2.56 -4.46
C PHE A 150 -0.59 -3.87 -4.30
N ARG A 151 -0.20 -4.17 -3.06
CA ARG A 151 0.60 -5.36 -2.69
C ARG A 151 0.17 -6.00 -1.37
N LEU A 152 0.57 -7.25 -1.16
CA LEU A 152 0.22 -8.03 0.04
C LEU A 152 0.81 -7.45 1.34
N ASP A 153 1.94 -6.75 1.27
CA ASP A 153 2.56 -6.07 2.41
C ASP A 153 1.67 -4.94 2.95
N ASN A 154 0.88 -4.33 2.05
CA ASN A 154 -0.05 -3.25 2.37
C ASN A 154 -1.43 -3.78 2.78
N VAL A 155 -1.57 -5.09 3.03
CA VAL A 155 -2.79 -5.71 3.55
C VAL A 155 -2.48 -6.34 4.91
N VAL A 156 -3.07 -5.78 5.97
CA VAL A 156 -2.90 -6.28 7.35
C VAL A 156 -4.13 -7.06 7.81
N PHE A 157 -3.97 -7.90 8.81
CA PHE A 157 -5.06 -8.71 9.38
C PHE A 157 -5.13 -8.61 10.91
N ASP A 158 -6.33 -8.77 11.46
CA ASP A 158 -6.58 -8.78 12.90
C ASP A 158 -6.71 -10.19 13.48
N GLU A 159 -6.99 -10.29 14.78
CA GLU A 159 -7.12 -11.56 15.50
C GLU A 159 -8.25 -12.46 14.99
N LYS A 160 -9.17 -11.90 14.19
CA LYS A 160 -10.30 -12.61 13.57
C LYS A 160 -10.08 -12.83 12.07
N MET A 161 -8.86 -12.63 11.57
CA MET A 161 -8.49 -12.77 10.15
C MET A 161 -9.27 -11.84 9.22
N ARG A 162 -9.74 -10.70 9.75
CA ARG A 162 -10.32 -9.64 8.93
C ARG A 162 -9.19 -8.78 8.39
N ILE A 163 -9.23 -8.54 7.09
CA ILE A 163 -8.14 -7.86 6.38
C ILE A 163 -8.46 -6.38 6.12
N LYS A 164 -7.42 -5.56 6.05
CA LYS A 164 -7.51 -4.12 5.82
C LYS A 164 -6.34 -3.64 4.97
N LEU A 165 -6.63 -2.79 3.98
CA LEU A 165 -5.61 -2.00 3.30
C LEU A 165 -5.05 -0.95 4.26
N VAL A 166 -3.73 -0.81 4.24
CA VAL A 166 -2.93 0.18 4.94
C VAL A 166 -1.98 0.85 3.95
N ASP A 167 -1.24 1.85 4.45
CA ASP A 167 -0.16 2.53 3.74
C ASP A 167 -0.57 3.15 2.41
N PHE A 168 -1.06 4.40 2.48
CA PHE A 168 -1.49 5.15 1.30
C PHE A 168 -0.45 6.22 0.90
N SER A 169 0.85 6.02 1.23
CA SER A 169 1.86 7.04 0.93
C SER A 169 2.10 7.24 -0.56
N GLU A 170 1.99 6.17 -1.35
CA GLU A 170 2.20 6.18 -2.80
C GLU A 170 0.92 6.52 -3.59
N CYS A 171 -0.22 6.63 -2.91
CA CYS A 171 -1.48 6.87 -3.59
C CYS A 171 -1.55 8.30 -4.15
N SER A 172 -2.21 8.46 -5.29
CA SER A 172 -2.47 9.76 -5.90
C SER A 172 -3.87 10.27 -5.55
N LEU A 173 -3.94 11.46 -4.97
CA LEU A 173 -5.20 12.13 -4.63
C LEU A 173 -5.65 13.02 -5.79
N MET A 174 -6.58 12.54 -6.60
CA MET A 174 -7.02 13.24 -7.80
C MET A 174 -8.10 14.29 -7.47
N PRO A 175 -8.21 15.35 -8.30
CA PRO A 175 -9.35 16.26 -8.31
C PRO A 175 -10.69 15.50 -8.44
N LEU A 176 -11.78 16.07 -7.91
CA LEU A 176 -13.09 15.42 -7.96
C LEU A 176 -13.76 15.45 -9.34
N ASP A 177 -13.25 16.28 -10.24
CA ASP A 177 -13.64 16.41 -11.64
C ASP A 177 -12.64 15.71 -12.58
N TRP A 178 -11.66 14.99 -12.02
CA TRP A 178 -10.70 14.19 -12.78
C TRP A 178 -11.39 12.99 -13.43
N ASP A 179 -10.99 12.67 -14.67
CA ASP A 179 -11.54 11.54 -15.42
C ASP A 179 -10.93 10.23 -14.89
N LEU A 180 -11.78 9.29 -14.45
CA LEU A 180 -11.35 7.99 -13.91
C LEU A 180 -10.60 7.12 -14.94
N ASP A 181 -10.73 7.47 -16.23
CA ASP A 181 -10.08 6.85 -17.36
C ASP A 181 -8.72 7.48 -17.72
N ASP A 182 -8.25 8.48 -16.96
CA ASP A 182 -6.94 9.10 -17.16
C ASP A 182 -5.87 8.45 -16.24
N CYS A 183 -4.62 8.90 -16.35
CA CYS A 183 -3.55 8.56 -15.42
C CYS A 183 -3.09 9.76 -14.57
N ASP A 184 -2.37 9.48 -13.49
CA ASP A 184 -1.63 10.48 -12.75
C ASP A 184 -0.31 10.86 -13.45
N GLU A 185 0.44 11.78 -12.84
CA GLU A 185 1.73 12.26 -13.37
C GLU A 185 2.81 11.18 -13.49
N ASN A 186 2.63 10.04 -12.82
CA ASN A 186 3.54 8.90 -12.83
C ASN A 186 3.04 7.77 -13.75
N GLY A 187 1.89 7.95 -14.42
CA GLY A 187 1.30 6.97 -15.33
C GLY A 187 0.44 5.89 -14.65
N PHE A 188 0.21 5.98 -13.33
CA PHE A 188 -0.73 5.10 -12.65
C PHE A 188 -2.17 5.52 -12.94
N SER A 189 -3.08 4.56 -12.97
CA SER A 189 -4.51 4.76 -13.24
C SER A 189 -5.33 3.73 -12.47
N THR A 190 -6.65 3.87 -12.53
CA THR A 190 -7.57 2.84 -11.99
C THR A 190 -7.32 1.46 -12.61
N TRP A 191 -6.92 1.38 -13.88
CA TRP A 191 -6.55 0.11 -14.51
C TRP A 191 -5.24 -0.47 -14.01
N THR A 192 -4.23 0.35 -13.70
CA THR A 192 -2.97 -0.19 -13.16
C THR A 192 -3.19 -0.79 -11.78
N ASP A 193 -4.06 -0.20 -10.96
CA ASP A 193 -4.47 -0.79 -9.68
C ASP A 193 -5.15 -2.15 -9.87
N ILE A 194 -6.06 -2.27 -10.86
CA ILE A 194 -6.71 -3.55 -11.21
C ILE A 194 -5.66 -4.58 -11.67
N GLY A 195 -4.65 -4.15 -12.45
CA GLY A 195 -3.54 -4.99 -12.89
C GLY A 195 -2.69 -5.53 -11.74
N GLN A 196 -2.30 -4.64 -10.82
CA GLN A 196 -1.58 -4.99 -9.58
C GLN A 196 -2.42 -5.92 -8.70
N PHE A 197 -3.72 -5.66 -8.58
CA PHE A 197 -4.62 -6.55 -7.85
C PHE A 197 -4.69 -7.94 -8.50
N GLY A 198 -4.66 -8.04 -9.83
CA GLY A 198 -4.52 -9.32 -10.54
C GLY A 198 -3.25 -10.08 -10.16
N ALA A 199 -2.12 -9.38 -9.97
CA ALA A 199 -0.87 -9.97 -9.47
C ALA A 199 -0.99 -10.46 -8.02
N VAL A 200 -1.67 -9.69 -7.16
CA VAL A 200 -1.98 -10.10 -5.78
C VAL A 200 -2.87 -11.34 -5.75
N MET A 201 -3.93 -11.40 -6.55
CA MET A 201 -4.78 -12.59 -6.67
C MET A 201 -3.98 -13.81 -7.10
N PHE A 202 -3.11 -13.65 -8.11
CA PHE A 202 -2.25 -14.73 -8.59
C PHE A 202 -1.31 -15.24 -7.49
N ASP A 203 -0.63 -14.35 -6.76
CA ASP A 203 0.23 -14.73 -5.64
C ASP A 203 -0.59 -15.47 -4.57
N MET A 204 -1.70 -14.89 -4.11
CA MET A 204 -2.61 -15.45 -3.10
C MET A 204 -3.03 -16.89 -3.41
N ILE A 205 -3.23 -17.22 -4.68
CA ILE A 205 -3.70 -18.54 -5.11
C ILE A 205 -2.53 -19.53 -5.31
N THR A 206 -1.40 -19.06 -5.84
CA THR A 206 -0.38 -19.97 -6.38
C THR A 206 0.86 -20.16 -5.51
N GLY A 207 1.19 -19.24 -4.61
CA GLY A 207 2.53 -19.24 -4.02
C GLY A 207 3.53 -18.32 -4.70
N GLN A 208 3.23 -17.88 -5.92
CA GLN A 208 4.20 -17.29 -6.82
C GLN A 208 3.97 -15.79 -6.91
N CYS A 209 4.92 -15.02 -6.37
CA CYS A 209 4.96 -13.57 -6.56
C CYS A 209 5.18 -13.24 -8.03
N CYS A 210 4.42 -12.25 -8.54
CA CYS A 210 4.68 -11.65 -9.84
C CYS A 210 4.55 -10.13 -9.73
N ALA A 211 5.39 -9.41 -10.48
CA ALA A 211 5.36 -7.96 -10.52
C ALA A 211 4.48 -7.49 -11.68
N PHE A 212 3.53 -6.60 -11.38
CA PHE A 212 2.83 -5.82 -12.39
C PHE A 212 3.52 -4.45 -12.49
N ASP A 213 4.54 -4.38 -13.34
CA ASP A 213 5.46 -3.23 -13.42
C ASP A 213 5.25 -2.42 -14.70
N ILE A 214 4.67 -1.22 -14.57
CA ILE A 214 4.45 -0.30 -15.70
C ILE A 214 5.72 0.41 -16.17
N TYR A 215 6.82 0.23 -15.44
CA TYR A 215 8.14 0.77 -15.73
C TYR A 215 9.10 -0.28 -16.30
N GLN A 216 8.62 -1.50 -16.59
CA GLN A 216 9.46 -2.63 -17.02
C GLN A 216 10.34 -2.35 -18.25
N ASP A 217 9.94 -1.39 -19.09
CA ASP A 217 10.60 -1.03 -20.35
C ASP A 217 11.30 0.35 -20.28
N TRP A 218 11.42 0.94 -19.08
CA TRP A 218 12.19 2.18 -18.89
C TRP A 218 13.69 1.93 -19.05
N GLU A 219 14.34 2.71 -19.92
CA GLU A 219 15.80 2.74 -20.06
C GLU A 219 16.39 4.03 -19.49
N GLN A 220 15.62 5.11 -19.46
CA GLN A 220 16.02 6.43 -18.98
C GLN A 220 14.86 7.16 -18.27
N VAL A 221 15.21 8.15 -17.44
CA VAL A 221 14.22 8.96 -16.71
C VAL A 221 13.34 9.72 -17.70
N GLY A 222 12.03 9.55 -17.59
CA GLY A 222 11.04 10.22 -18.42
C GLY A 222 10.51 9.39 -19.60
N ASP A 223 10.94 8.13 -19.73
CA ASP A 223 10.32 7.20 -20.68
C ASP A 223 8.82 7.01 -20.35
N PRO A 224 7.96 6.78 -21.35
CA PRO A 224 6.54 6.56 -21.09
C PRO A 224 6.32 5.23 -20.35
N THR A 225 5.34 5.20 -19.46
CA THR A 225 4.89 3.94 -18.85
C THR A 225 4.28 3.02 -19.89
N THR A 226 4.54 1.72 -19.75
CA THR A 226 4.04 0.71 -20.68
C THR A 226 3.23 -0.32 -19.92
N TRP A 227 2.06 -0.70 -20.45
CA TRP A 227 1.30 -1.81 -19.88
C TRP A 227 2.14 -3.09 -19.96
N PRO A 228 2.29 -3.86 -18.86
CA PRO A 228 3.10 -5.08 -18.88
C PRO A 228 2.73 -6.00 -20.03
N ARG A 229 3.75 -6.49 -20.75
CA ARG A 229 3.51 -7.46 -21.82
C ARG A 229 2.92 -8.72 -21.23
N ARG A 230 1.95 -9.33 -21.92
CA ARG A 230 1.29 -10.53 -21.38
C ARG A 230 2.28 -11.67 -21.14
N ASP A 231 3.37 -11.76 -21.91
CA ASP A 231 4.41 -12.77 -21.76
C ASP A 231 5.40 -12.49 -20.62
N SER A 232 5.44 -11.28 -20.04
CA SER A 232 6.19 -11.00 -18.81
C SER A 232 5.42 -11.44 -17.55
N LEU A 233 4.11 -11.65 -17.66
CA LEU A 233 3.24 -12.13 -16.58
C LEU A 233 3.06 -13.66 -16.65
N PRO A 234 2.89 -14.35 -15.51
CA PRO A 234 2.76 -15.80 -15.49
C PRO A 234 1.46 -16.28 -16.18
N SER A 235 1.43 -17.56 -16.57
CA SER A 235 0.24 -18.15 -17.19
C SER A 235 -0.89 -18.32 -16.17
N THR A 236 -2.12 -17.97 -16.56
CA THR A 236 -3.34 -18.20 -15.76
C THR A 236 -3.99 -19.56 -16.03
N SER A 237 -3.45 -20.35 -16.97
CA SER A 237 -4.01 -21.65 -17.34
C SER A 237 -3.95 -22.63 -16.17
N GLY A 238 -5.09 -23.23 -15.83
CA GLY A 238 -5.21 -24.17 -14.72
C GLY A 238 -5.24 -23.53 -13.32
N VAL A 239 -5.14 -22.21 -13.23
CA VAL A 239 -5.21 -21.46 -11.96
C VAL A 239 -6.69 -21.24 -11.60
N TRP A 240 -7.06 -21.50 -10.35
CA TRP A 240 -8.40 -21.16 -9.84
C TRP A 240 -8.59 -19.64 -9.90
N LEU A 241 -9.74 -19.16 -10.39
CA LEU A 241 -9.98 -17.75 -10.76
C LEU A 241 -9.04 -17.19 -11.85
N GLY A 242 -8.32 -18.05 -12.59
CA GLY A 242 -7.41 -17.64 -13.65
C GLY A 242 -8.06 -16.77 -14.72
N SER A 243 -9.34 -16.99 -15.03
CA SER A 243 -10.10 -16.15 -15.97
C SER A 243 -10.33 -14.72 -15.47
N ILE A 244 -10.49 -14.51 -14.17
CA ILE A 244 -10.62 -13.17 -13.57
C ILE A 244 -9.26 -12.47 -13.57
N ILE A 245 -8.20 -13.18 -13.18
CA ILE A 245 -6.82 -12.66 -13.22
C ILE A 245 -6.46 -12.23 -14.65
N GLU A 246 -6.81 -13.06 -15.65
CA GLU A 246 -6.56 -12.75 -17.06
C GLU A 246 -7.28 -11.47 -17.50
N LYS A 247 -8.53 -11.27 -17.06
CA LYS A 247 -9.29 -10.04 -17.34
C LYS A 247 -8.65 -8.80 -16.71
N CYS A 248 -8.07 -8.90 -15.50
CA CYS A 248 -7.31 -7.83 -14.89
C CYS A 248 -6.12 -7.42 -15.76
N TRP A 249 -5.35 -8.39 -16.25
CA TRP A 249 -4.13 -8.14 -17.04
C TRP A 249 -4.38 -7.76 -18.50
N THR A 250 -5.59 -8.00 -19.02
CA THR A 250 -5.98 -7.68 -20.40
C THR A 250 -6.97 -6.52 -20.51
N LYS A 251 -7.13 -5.72 -19.44
CA LYS A 251 -8.03 -4.56 -19.38
C LYS A 251 -9.48 -4.86 -19.75
N GLN A 252 -9.98 -6.04 -19.36
CA GLN A 252 -11.37 -6.43 -19.64
C GLN A 252 -12.36 -5.99 -18.56
N PHE A 253 -11.88 -5.50 -17.41
CA PHE A 253 -12.72 -4.85 -16.42
C PHE A 253 -12.78 -3.34 -16.68
N PRO A 254 -13.98 -2.75 -16.91
CA PRO A 254 -14.12 -1.31 -17.05
C PRO A 254 -13.81 -0.56 -15.75
N SER A 255 -14.02 -1.19 -14.60
CA SER A 255 -13.77 -0.59 -13.28
C SER A 255 -13.53 -1.65 -12.21
N ALA A 256 -12.97 -1.23 -11.05
CA ALA A 256 -12.85 -2.07 -9.87
C ALA A 256 -14.21 -2.57 -9.35
N ARG A 257 -15.30 -1.82 -9.58
CA ARG A 257 -16.66 -2.25 -9.26
C ARG A 257 -17.05 -3.49 -10.04
N ASN A 258 -16.78 -3.53 -11.35
CA ASN A 258 -17.14 -4.67 -12.19
C ASN A 258 -16.34 -5.93 -11.81
N LEU A 259 -15.09 -5.75 -11.40
CA LEU A 259 -14.26 -6.80 -10.83
C LEU A 259 -14.85 -7.32 -9.51
N ALA A 260 -15.23 -6.42 -8.59
CA ALA A 260 -15.86 -6.80 -7.32
C ALA A 260 -17.17 -7.59 -7.55
N GLU A 261 -18.03 -7.12 -8.44
CA GLU A 261 -19.27 -7.81 -8.82
C GLU A 261 -19.01 -9.21 -9.44
N GLU A 262 -17.88 -9.41 -10.13
CA GLU A 262 -17.52 -10.74 -10.65
C GLU A 262 -17.03 -11.68 -9.55
N LEU A 263 -16.27 -11.17 -8.58
CA LEU A 263 -15.86 -11.94 -7.40
C LEU A 263 -17.04 -12.28 -6.48
N ASP A 264 -18.01 -11.38 -6.33
CA ASP A 264 -19.26 -11.64 -5.59
C ASP A 264 -19.99 -12.85 -6.18
N ARG A 265 -20.10 -12.93 -7.52
CA ARG A 265 -20.72 -14.08 -8.21
C ARG A 265 -19.99 -15.40 -7.95
N GLU A 266 -18.65 -15.37 -7.95
CA GLU A 266 -17.85 -16.55 -7.59
C GLU A 266 -18.08 -16.97 -6.13
N ASN A 267 -18.24 -16.00 -5.23
CA ASN A 267 -18.46 -16.25 -3.81
C ASN A 267 -19.84 -16.88 -3.56
N ASP A 268 -20.88 -16.35 -4.20
CA ASP A 268 -22.23 -16.93 -4.16
C ASP A 268 -22.24 -18.37 -4.68
N MET A 269 -21.53 -18.63 -5.78
CA MET A 269 -21.40 -19.99 -6.34
C MET A 269 -20.66 -20.94 -5.39
N LEU A 270 -19.62 -20.46 -4.68
CA LEU A 270 -18.86 -21.30 -3.74
C LEU A 270 -19.69 -21.66 -2.50
N LEU A 271 -20.48 -20.72 -1.98
CA LEU A 271 -21.33 -20.92 -0.81
C LEU A 271 -22.59 -21.75 -1.10
N SER A 272 -22.98 -21.85 -2.37
CA SER A 272 -24.13 -22.66 -2.81
C SER A 272 -23.83 -24.16 -2.98
N LYS A 273 -22.58 -24.60 -2.79
CA LYS A 273 -22.12 -26.00 -2.90
C LYS A 273 -21.93 -26.65 -1.55
#